data_AF-A0A922WL22-F1
#
_entry.id   AF-A0A922WL22-F1
#
_cell.length_a   1.000
_cell.length_b   1.000
_cell.length_c   1.000
_cell.angle_alpha   90.00
_cell.angle_beta   90.00
_cell.angle_gamma   90.00
#
_symmetry.space_group_name_H-M   'P 1'
#
loop_
_entity.id
_entity.type
_entity.pdbx_description
1 polymer ?
#
loop_
_entity_poly.entity_id
_entity_poly.type
_entity_poly.pdbx_seq_one_letter_code
_entity_poly.pdbx_strand_id
1 'polypeptide(L)'
;MEVGSIFMSLIRQSPPVAETTLWWPEAVLLLAVGLVLCALGFPAVLSARESQRKLLCQNRLQRLGTTLTGYESAHTTLPPGVLWGRFQYDAPRTNYYAHLLPILGSETLQPVAGVTWCSPENFPVTSRPQAELLCPADGLGGAVKDNLRCGPHAVTNYMACFGPTMADVLPGRGPFFVNSGLNLDSVEKGRASLLLMAEYISGTPTDLRGGLWGDEAGMSLLFTSLTPNSTQPDLLYPNPRLCDPQNPVHNNPSANMPCALGDGYIRDTVAARSRHAGGVNALFADGRIQFVSNRVDPELWHDYGLASPSRFQPGENVPTTAEVNRQLIPTLAAESRE
;
A
#
# COMPACT_ATOMS: atom_id res chain seq x y z
N MET A 1 79.72 56.23 17.73
CA MET A 1 78.97 56.76 18.89
C MET A 1 77.70 57.38 18.32
N GLU A 2 76.47 57.00 18.56
CA GLU A 2 75.81 56.00 19.42
C GLU A 2 74.51 55.63 18.68
N VAL A 3 74.41 54.42 18.12
CA VAL A 3 73.13 53.90 17.58
C VAL A 3 72.76 52.56 18.24
N GLY A 4 73.54 52.13 19.23
CA GLY A 4 73.42 50.81 19.87
C GLY A 4 72.64 50.77 21.20
N SER A 5 72.16 51.89 21.71
CA SER A 5 71.65 51.96 23.11
C SER A 5 70.12 51.97 23.24
N ILE A 6 69.37 52.37 22.19
CA ILE A 6 67.92 52.56 22.31
C ILE A 6 67.12 51.27 22.01
N PHE A 7 67.71 50.32 21.27
CA PHE A 7 67.01 49.08 20.89
C PHE A 7 67.00 47.98 21.97
N MET A 8 67.81 48.13 23.04
CA MET A 8 67.94 47.15 24.13
C MET A 8 67.04 47.44 25.35
N SER A 9 66.29 48.54 25.36
CA SER A 9 65.41 48.93 26.48
C SER A 9 63.95 48.44 26.32
N LEU A 10 63.54 48.06 25.10
CA LEU A 10 62.15 47.65 24.80
C LEU A 10 61.91 46.14 24.84
N ILE A 11 62.87 45.32 25.28
CA ILE A 11 62.75 43.86 25.41
C ILE A 11 62.66 43.43 26.88
N ARG A 12 61.95 44.19 27.74
CA ARG A 12 61.82 43.81 29.15
C ARG A 12 60.43 43.94 29.78
N GLN A 13 59.37 43.95 28.96
CA GLN A 13 58.00 43.89 29.48
C GLN A 13 57.07 43.06 28.58
N SER A 14 57.47 41.83 28.25
CA SER A 14 56.47 40.82 27.90
C SER A 14 55.77 40.41 29.21
N PRO A 15 54.44 40.55 29.36
CA PRO A 15 53.76 39.90 30.47
C PRO A 15 53.99 38.38 30.36
N PRO A 16 54.02 37.64 31.49
CA PRO A 16 54.12 36.18 31.43
C PRO A 16 52.98 35.65 30.57
N VAL A 17 53.29 34.85 29.55
CA VAL A 17 52.30 34.07 28.82
C VAL A 17 51.63 33.20 29.86
N ALA A 18 50.40 33.58 30.24
CA ALA A 18 49.58 32.78 31.11
C ALA A 18 49.51 31.36 30.53
N GLU A 19 49.90 30.38 31.35
CA GLU A 19 49.78 28.95 31.07
C GLU A 19 48.34 28.65 30.60
N THR A 20 48.15 28.61 29.28
CA THR A 20 46.95 28.06 28.64
C THR A 20 47.20 26.58 28.31
N THR A 21 47.78 25.84 29.25
CA THR A 21 48.20 24.44 29.08
C THR A 21 47.24 23.44 29.73
N LEU A 22 45.94 23.78 29.79
CA LEU A 22 44.92 22.90 30.38
C LEU A 22 43.55 23.09 29.73
N TRP A 23 43.47 22.92 28.41
CA TRP A 23 42.19 22.91 27.70
C TRP A 23 42.14 21.92 26.54
N TRP A 24 43.28 21.57 25.94
CA TRP A 24 43.28 20.61 24.84
C TRP A 24 43.01 19.16 25.30
N PRO A 25 43.51 18.64 26.45
CA PRO A 25 43.19 17.28 26.88
C PRO A 25 41.70 17.12 27.22
N GLU A 26 41.14 18.09 27.95
CA GLU A 26 39.71 18.12 28.30
C GLU A 26 38.84 18.26 27.06
N ALA A 27 39.22 19.10 26.09
CA ALA A 27 38.51 19.23 24.81
C ALA A 27 38.54 17.93 24.00
N VAL A 28 39.67 17.22 23.96
CA VAL A 28 39.79 15.92 23.28
C VAL A 28 38.93 14.87 23.98
N LEU A 29 38.91 14.84 25.31
CA LEU A 29 38.05 13.94 26.08
C LEU A 29 36.57 14.20 25.79
N LEU A 30 36.14 15.47 25.81
CA LEU A 30 34.76 15.85 25.53
C LEU A 30 34.33 15.46 24.11
N LEU A 31 35.21 15.67 23.12
CA LEU A 31 34.98 15.22 21.73
C LEU A 31 34.89 13.70 21.64
N ALA A 32 35.80 12.97 22.30
CA ALA A 32 35.79 11.51 22.30
C ALA A 32 34.50 10.96 22.91
N VAL A 33 34.09 11.47 24.08
CA VAL A 33 32.82 11.08 24.72
C VAL A 33 31.63 11.44 23.85
N GLY A 34 31.61 12.63 23.24
CA GLY A 34 30.54 13.04 22.32
C GLY A 34 30.41 12.13 21.10
N LEU A 35 31.52 11.73 20.48
CA LEU A 35 31.53 10.79 19.37
C LEU A 35 31.03 9.40 19.80
N VAL A 36 31.44 8.91 20.98
CA VAL A 36 30.95 7.64 21.52
C VAL A 36 29.43 7.70 21.78
N LEU A 37 28.93 8.79 22.38
CA LEU A 37 27.49 8.97 22.61
C LEU A 37 26.70 9.03 21.29
N CYS A 38 27.21 9.75 20.28
CA CYS A 38 26.61 9.79 18.95
C CYS A 38 26.62 8.41 18.29
N ALA A 39 27.72 7.67 18.39
CA ALA A 39 27.85 6.32 17.84
C ALA A 39 26.86 5.34 18.49
N LEU A 40 26.65 5.46 19.80
CA LEU A 40 25.68 4.64 20.54
C LEU A 40 24.22 5.09 20.28
N GLY A 41 23.99 6.38 20.08
CA GLY A 41 22.66 6.95 19.85
C GLY A 41 22.13 6.76 18.42
N PHE A 42 23.00 6.75 17.41
CA PHE A 42 22.58 6.70 16.01
C PHE A 42 21.78 5.43 15.63
N PRO A 43 22.19 4.20 16.01
CA PRO A 43 21.40 3.00 15.76
C PRO A 43 20.00 3.07 16.40
N ALA A 44 19.90 3.66 17.61
CA ALA A 44 18.64 3.83 18.31
C ALA A 44 17.71 4.81 17.59
N VAL A 45 18.23 5.92 17.05
CA VAL A 45 17.45 6.89 16.27
C VAL A 45 16.86 6.24 15.01
N LEU A 46 17.64 5.41 14.32
CA LEU A 46 17.15 4.71 13.12
C LEU A 46 16.06 3.70 13.46
N SER A 47 16.26 2.89 14.51
CA SER A 47 15.24 1.96 15.01
C SER A 47 13.96 2.68 15.43
N ALA A 48 14.09 3.83 16.11
CA ALA A 48 12.95 4.64 16.52
C ALA A 48 12.17 5.17 15.30
N ARG A 49 12.86 5.70 14.29
CA ARG A 49 12.22 6.18 13.05
C ARG A 49 11.46 5.08 12.33
N GLU A 50 12.01 3.86 12.25
CA GLU A 50 11.32 2.75 11.59
C GLU A 50 10.08 2.29 12.39
N SER A 51 10.19 2.24 13.72
CA SER A 51 9.02 1.96 14.57
C SER A 51 7.91 3.00 14.40
N GLN A 52 8.26 4.28 14.23
CA GLN A 52 7.30 5.35 13.98
C GLN A 52 6.63 5.18 12.61
N ARG A 53 7.38 4.88 11.55
CA ARG A 53 6.80 4.64 10.21
C ARG A 53 5.82 3.47 10.24
N LYS A 54 6.19 2.38 10.93
CA LYS A 54 5.32 1.22 11.10
C LYS A 54 4.04 1.57 11.86
N LEU A 55 4.16 2.28 12.98
CA LEU A 55 3.00 2.74 13.75
C LEU A 55 2.09 3.66 12.92
N LEU A 56 2.65 4.55 12.10
CA LEU A 56 1.88 5.38 11.19
C LEU A 56 1.10 4.55 10.17
N CYS A 57 1.71 3.53 9.56
CA CYS A 57 0.98 2.67 8.61
C CYS A 57 -0.09 1.83 9.32
N GLN A 58 0.16 1.38 10.55
CA GLN A 58 -0.85 0.72 11.38
C GLN A 58 -2.03 1.64 11.72
N ASN A 59 -1.77 2.90 12.10
CA ASN A 59 -2.83 3.87 12.38
C ASN A 59 -3.66 4.22 11.14
N ARG A 60 -3.02 4.28 9.95
CA ARG A 60 -3.71 4.48 8.67
C ARG A 60 -4.64 3.30 8.35
N LEU A 61 -4.16 2.06 8.50
CA LEU A 61 -4.99 0.87 8.37
C LEU A 61 -6.10 0.81 9.42
N GLN A 62 -5.84 1.23 10.67
CA GLN A 62 -6.86 1.29 11.72
C GLN A 62 -7.99 2.24 11.33
N ARG A 63 -7.66 3.42 10.78
CA ARG A 63 -8.68 4.36 10.29
C ARG A 63 -9.51 3.73 9.18
N LEU A 64 -8.88 3.08 8.20
CA LEU A 64 -9.58 2.34 7.14
C LEU A 64 -10.48 1.23 7.72
N GLY A 65 -10.02 0.51 8.74
CA GLY A 65 -10.81 -0.49 9.45
C GLY A 65 -12.05 0.10 10.10
N THR A 66 -11.92 1.23 10.80
CA THR A 66 -13.09 1.93 11.37
C THR A 66 -14.07 2.41 10.31
N THR A 67 -13.56 2.84 9.14
CA THR A 67 -14.40 3.24 8.01
C THR A 67 -15.16 2.04 7.43
N LEU A 68 -14.50 0.89 7.27
CA LEU A 68 -15.11 -0.34 6.78
C LEU A 68 -16.19 -0.88 7.73
N THR A 69 -15.92 -0.90 9.04
CA THR A 69 -16.93 -1.29 10.04
C THR A 69 -18.08 -0.27 10.09
N GLY A 70 -17.81 1.03 9.91
CA GLY A 70 -18.84 2.04 9.77
C GLY A 70 -19.75 1.80 8.56
N TYR A 71 -19.17 1.36 7.43
CA TYR A 71 -19.93 1.01 6.23
C TYR A 71 -20.80 -0.23 6.45
N GLU A 72 -20.19 -1.28 7.02
CA GLU A 72 -20.88 -2.54 7.31
C GLU A 72 -22.03 -2.36 8.31
N SER A 73 -21.86 -1.54 9.34
CA SER A 73 -22.93 -1.19 10.28
C SER A 73 -24.13 -0.53 9.59
N ALA A 74 -23.88 0.27 8.55
CA ALA A 74 -24.94 0.96 7.80
C ALA A 74 -25.58 0.10 6.69
N HIS A 75 -24.86 -0.87 6.11
CA HIS A 75 -25.30 -1.62 4.92
C HIS A 75 -25.38 -3.15 5.13
N THR A 76 -25.05 -3.67 6.31
CA THR A 76 -24.95 -5.10 6.67
C THR A 76 -23.96 -5.93 5.84
N THR A 77 -23.20 -5.27 4.97
CA THR A 77 -22.23 -5.86 4.04
C THR A 77 -21.02 -4.94 3.93
N LEU A 78 -19.87 -5.50 3.59
CA LEU A 78 -18.72 -4.71 3.13
C LEU A 78 -19.10 -3.96 1.84
N PRO A 79 -18.41 -2.85 1.52
CA PRO A 79 -18.66 -2.16 0.25
C PRO A 79 -18.34 -3.08 -0.93
N PRO A 80 -18.99 -2.85 -2.08
CA PRO A 80 -18.60 -3.55 -3.29
C PRO A 80 -17.12 -3.31 -3.57
N GLY A 81 -16.39 -4.40 -3.81
CA GLY A 81 -14.97 -4.33 -4.09
C GLY A 81 -14.69 -3.52 -5.35
N VAL A 82 -15.45 -3.84 -6.39
CA VAL A 82 -15.45 -3.14 -7.69
C VAL A 82 -16.89 -3.04 -8.19
N LEU A 83 -17.24 -1.96 -8.87
CA LEU A 83 -18.50 -1.84 -9.60
C LEU A 83 -18.23 -2.01 -11.08
N TRP A 84 -18.98 -2.89 -11.73
CA TRP A 84 -19.01 -3.09 -13.18
C TRP A 84 -20.44 -2.96 -13.69
N GLY A 85 -20.58 -2.31 -14.84
CA GLY A 85 -21.84 -2.24 -15.56
C GLY A 85 -22.25 -3.56 -16.23
N ARG A 86 -23.04 -3.45 -17.29
CA ARG A 86 -23.61 -4.61 -18.01
C ARG A 86 -22.52 -5.56 -18.54
N PHE A 87 -21.39 -5.00 -18.96
CA PHE A 87 -20.19 -5.76 -19.30
C PHE A 87 -19.06 -5.41 -18.33
N GLN A 88 -18.07 -6.30 -18.26
CA GLN A 88 -16.85 -6.03 -17.51
C GLN A 88 -16.23 -4.70 -17.94
N TYR A 89 -15.96 -3.84 -16.95
CA TYR A 89 -15.43 -2.49 -17.12
C TYR A 89 -16.36 -1.45 -17.78
N ASP A 90 -17.64 -1.77 -18.00
CA ASP A 90 -18.65 -0.77 -18.38
C ASP A 90 -18.98 0.15 -17.21
N ALA A 91 -19.49 1.34 -17.54
CA ALA A 91 -20.03 2.23 -16.54
C ALA A 91 -21.31 1.67 -15.89
N PRO A 92 -21.55 1.92 -14.58
CA PRO A 92 -20.63 2.60 -13.66
C PRO A 92 -19.43 1.70 -13.33
N ARG A 93 -18.21 2.25 -13.47
CA ARG A 93 -16.97 1.54 -13.13
C ARG A 93 -16.20 2.32 -12.07
N THR A 94 -16.09 1.77 -10.88
CA THR A 94 -15.33 2.32 -9.74
C THR A 94 -14.97 1.19 -8.77
N ASN A 95 -14.40 1.50 -7.61
CA ASN A 95 -14.05 0.52 -6.59
C ASN A 95 -14.53 0.90 -5.18
N TYR A 96 -14.26 0.01 -4.23
CA TYR A 96 -14.63 0.13 -2.82
C TYR A 96 -14.35 1.51 -2.22
N TYR A 97 -13.29 2.19 -2.67
CA TYR A 97 -12.90 3.48 -2.12
C TYR A 97 -13.98 4.55 -2.29
N ALA A 98 -14.69 4.57 -3.43
CA ALA A 98 -15.78 5.52 -3.67
C ALA A 98 -16.90 5.40 -2.62
N HIS A 99 -17.17 4.18 -2.15
CA HIS A 99 -18.18 3.87 -1.15
C HIS A 99 -17.74 4.24 0.28
N LEU A 100 -16.44 4.37 0.51
CA LEU A 100 -15.88 4.78 1.80
C LEU A 100 -15.83 6.30 1.97
N LEU A 101 -15.84 7.06 0.88
CA LEU A 101 -15.73 8.53 0.90
C LEU A 101 -16.78 9.25 1.77
N PRO A 102 -18.07 8.86 1.82
CA PRO A 102 -19.04 9.51 2.70
C PRO A 102 -18.67 9.36 4.18
N ILE A 103 -18.17 8.18 4.57
CA ILE A 103 -17.77 7.87 5.95
C ILE A 103 -16.44 8.55 6.30
N LEU A 104 -15.56 8.72 5.31
CA LEU A 104 -14.34 9.50 5.43
C LEU A 104 -14.58 11.02 5.48
N GLY A 105 -15.81 11.49 5.28
CA GLY A 105 -16.15 12.92 5.23
C GLY A 105 -15.57 13.64 4.00
N SER A 106 -15.28 12.89 2.94
CA SER A 106 -14.59 13.39 1.73
C SER A 106 -15.53 13.46 0.52
N GLU A 107 -16.73 14.02 0.70
CA GLU A 107 -17.77 14.10 -0.34
C GLU A 107 -17.32 14.84 -1.60
N THR A 108 -16.37 15.78 -1.47
CA THR A 108 -15.79 16.50 -2.62
C THR A 108 -14.95 15.62 -3.56
N LEU A 109 -14.68 14.37 -3.17
CA LEU A 109 -13.97 13.37 -3.96
C LEU A 109 -14.90 12.33 -4.56
N GLN A 110 -16.22 12.55 -4.56
CA GLN A 110 -17.14 11.61 -5.18
C GLN A 110 -17.01 11.66 -6.72
N PRO A 111 -16.82 10.51 -7.40
CA PRO A 111 -16.87 10.45 -8.85
C PRO A 111 -18.30 10.71 -9.35
N VAL A 112 -18.42 11.18 -10.58
CA VAL A 112 -19.69 11.37 -11.27
C VAL A 112 -20.40 10.01 -11.39
N ALA A 113 -21.63 9.95 -10.85
CA ALA A 113 -22.45 8.74 -10.88
C ALA A 113 -22.73 8.27 -12.32
N GLY A 114 -22.72 6.96 -12.54
CA GLY A 114 -22.98 6.38 -13.87
C GLY A 114 -21.83 6.54 -14.86
N VAL A 115 -20.68 7.09 -14.45
CA VAL A 115 -19.50 7.29 -15.30
C VAL A 115 -18.34 6.43 -14.76
N THR A 116 -17.46 5.96 -15.63
CA THR A 116 -16.26 5.23 -15.20
C THR A 116 -15.23 6.17 -14.56
N TRP A 117 -14.53 5.69 -13.53
CA TRP A 117 -13.36 6.36 -12.95
C TRP A 117 -12.30 6.75 -14.01
N CYS A 118 -12.25 6.00 -15.11
CA CYS A 118 -11.33 6.15 -16.24
C CYS A 118 -11.76 7.27 -17.22
N SER A 119 -12.89 7.93 -17.00
CA SER A 119 -13.38 9.01 -17.87
C SER A 119 -12.83 10.39 -17.49
N PRO A 120 -12.63 11.30 -18.46
CA PRO A 120 -12.13 12.66 -18.21
C PRO A 120 -12.91 13.46 -17.17
N GLU A 121 -14.22 13.25 -17.07
CA GLU A 121 -15.11 13.88 -16.09
C GLU A 121 -14.69 13.58 -14.64
N ASN A 122 -14.06 12.43 -14.41
CA ASN A 122 -13.62 11.98 -13.09
C ASN A 122 -12.17 12.36 -12.77
N PHE A 123 -11.36 12.80 -13.74
CA PHE A 123 -9.94 13.15 -13.51
C PHE A 123 -9.72 14.18 -12.38
N PRO A 124 -10.53 15.25 -12.24
CA PRO A 124 -10.35 16.21 -11.14
C PRO A 124 -10.47 15.61 -9.74
N VAL A 125 -11.13 14.46 -9.63
CA VAL A 125 -11.34 13.70 -8.39
C VAL A 125 -10.32 12.59 -8.28
N THR A 126 -10.18 11.79 -9.34
CA THR A 126 -9.33 10.59 -9.32
C THR A 126 -7.86 10.94 -9.19
N SER A 127 -7.43 12.10 -9.67
CA SER A 127 -6.04 12.57 -9.59
C SER A 127 -5.65 13.17 -8.23
N ARG A 128 -6.54 13.25 -7.24
CA ARG A 128 -6.25 13.92 -5.95
C ARG A 128 -5.54 12.98 -4.96
N PRO A 129 -4.27 13.22 -4.62
CA PRO A 129 -3.54 12.35 -3.70
C PRO A 129 -4.15 12.33 -2.30
N GLN A 130 -4.21 11.15 -1.69
CA GLN A 130 -4.73 10.94 -0.35
C GLN A 130 -3.60 10.55 0.58
N ALA A 131 -3.04 11.51 1.32
CA ALA A 131 -1.88 11.27 2.19
C ALA A 131 -2.11 10.17 3.25
N GLU A 132 -3.37 9.94 3.58
CA GLU A 132 -3.86 8.91 4.51
C GLU A 132 -3.72 7.49 3.96
N LEU A 133 -3.72 7.35 2.63
CA LEU A 133 -3.65 6.08 1.92
C LEU A 133 -2.23 5.70 1.50
N LEU A 134 -1.24 6.54 1.80
CA LEU A 134 0.16 6.29 1.49
C LEU A 134 0.84 5.65 2.70
N CYS A 135 1.91 4.89 2.53
CA CYS A 135 2.76 4.43 3.63
C CYS A 135 4.09 5.21 3.55
N PRO A 136 4.55 5.90 4.63
CA PRO A 136 5.74 6.74 4.56
C PRO A 136 7.03 5.89 4.45
N ALA A 137 6.95 4.58 4.68
CA ALA A 137 8.06 3.65 4.46
C ALA A 137 8.27 3.36 2.97
N ASP A 138 7.24 3.49 2.12
CA ASP A 138 7.37 3.18 0.70
C ASP A 138 8.29 4.18 -0.03
N GLY A 139 8.20 5.47 0.34
CA GLY A 139 9.02 6.54 -0.22
C GLY A 139 8.74 6.86 -1.69
N LEU A 140 7.97 6.03 -2.38
CA LEU A 140 7.53 6.19 -3.78
C LEU A 140 6.05 6.57 -3.89
N GLY A 141 5.29 6.43 -2.80
CA GLY A 141 3.87 6.78 -2.73
C GLY A 141 3.64 8.29 -2.72
N GLY A 142 2.74 8.77 -3.58
CA GLY A 142 2.23 10.14 -3.58
C GLY A 142 2.26 10.85 -4.93
N ALA A 143 3.02 10.35 -5.91
CA ALA A 143 2.94 10.84 -7.27
C ALA A 143 1.65 10.36 -7.94
N VAL A 144 0.91 11.28 -8.55
CA VAL A 144 -0.21 10.94 -9.44
C VAL A 144 0.36 10.19 -10.64
N LYS A 145 -0.28 9.08 -10.98
CA LYS A 145 0.14 8.21 -12.07
C LYS A 145 -0.71 8.48 -13.29
N ASP A 146 -0.06 8.61 -14.44
CA ASP A 146 -0.76 8.76 -15.70
C ASP A 146 -0.99 7.37 -16.33
N ASN A 147 -2.24 6.95 -16.41
CA ASN A 147 -2.64 5.79 -17.20
C ASN A 147 -2.95 6.27 -18.62
N LEU A 148 -2.24 5.76 -19.63
CA LEU A 148 -2.45 6.13 -21.04
C LEU A 148 -3.91 6.07 -21.49
N ARG A 149 -4.70 5.17 -20.88
CA ARG A 149 -6.12 4.98 -21.19
C ARG A 149 -7.05 5.77 -20.27
N CYS A 150 -6.67 5.96 -19.01
CA CYS A 150 -7.55 6.44 -17.93
C CYS A 150 -7.10 7.74 -17.28
N GLY A 151 -6.10 8.41 -17.84
CA GLY A 151 -5.57 9.67 -17.35
C GLY A 151 -4.92 9.58 -15.96
N PRO A 152 -4.72 10.76 -15.34
CA PRO A 152 -4.06 10.88 -14.04
C PRO A 152 -4.93 10.33 -12.91
N HIS A 153 -4.36 9.47 -12.06
CA HIS A 153 -5.02 8.94 -10.88
C HIS A 153 -4.07 8.86 -9.67
N ALA A 154 -4.64 9.04 -8.48
CA ALA A 154 -3.96 8.96 -7.20
C ALA A 154 -3.53 7.53 -6.89
N VAL A 155 -2.65 7.40 -5.90
CA VAL A 155 -2.08 6.12 -5.50
C VAL A 155 -2.37 5.78 -4.05
N THR A 156 -2.31 4.48 -3.74
CA THR A 156 -2.49 3.90 -2.42
C THR A 156 -1.41 2.85 -2.15
N ASN A 157 -1.07 2.71 -0.89
CA ASN A 157 -0.27 1.62 -0.33
C ASN A 157 -1.12 0.64 0.47
N TYR A 158 -2.44 0.83 0.56
CA TYR A 158 -3.35 -0.06 1.28
C TYR A 158 -4.40 -0.56 0.30
N MET A 159 -4.30 -1.83 -0.07
CA MET A 159 -5.20 -2.47 -1.05
C MET A 159 -6.15 -3.41 -0.35
N ALA A 160 -7.35 -3.54 -0.91
CA ALA A 160 -8.35 -4.49 -0.45
C ALA A 160 -8.02 -5.91 -0.93
N CYS A 161 -8.29 -6.90 -0.08
CA CYS A 161 -8.09 -8.31 -0.36
C CYS A 161 -9.30 -8.90 -1.07
N PHE A 162 -9.12 -9.45 -2.26
CA PHE A 162 -10.21 -10.04 -3.05
C PHE A 162 -10.24 -11.59 -3.00
N GLY A 163 -9.37 -12.17 -2.18
CA GLY A 163 -9.20 -13.62 -2.05
C GLY A 163 -7.82 -14.09 -2.50
N PRO A 164 -7.65 -15.40 -2.75
CA PRO A 164 -6.39 -15.94 -3.22
C PRO A 164 -5.95 -15.49 -4.61
N THR A 165 -6.88 -15.35 -5.55
CA THR A 165 -6.59 -14.94 -6.93
C THR A 165 -7.77 -14.18 -7.54
N MET A 166 -7.59 -13.58 -8.72
CA MET A 166 -8.72 -12.97 -9.45
C MET A 166 -9.85 -13.97 -9.75
N ALA A 167 -9.58 -15.28 -9.79
CA ALA A 167 -10.59 -16.34 -9.92
C ALA A 167 -11.67 -16.28 -8.82
N ASP A 168 -11.32 -15.73 -7.66
CA ASP A 168 -12.15 -15.70 -6.44
C ASP A 168 -13.02 -14.44 -6.34
N VAL A 169 -12.72 -13.43 -7.16
CA VAL A 169 -13.42 -12.14 -7.19
C VAL A 169 -14.88 -12.33 -7.57
N LEU A 170 -15.16 -12.97 -8.70
CA LEU A 170 -16.54 -13.07 -9.21
C LEU A 170 -17.42 -14.04 -8.43
N PRO A 171 -16.93 -15.21 -8.00
CA PRO A 171 -17.69 -16.08 -7.11
C PRO A 171 -17.92 -15.48 -5.72
N GLY A 172 -17.32 -14.33 -5.38
CA GLY A 172 -17.49 -13.68 -4.07
C GLY A 172 -16.86 -14.46 -2.93
N ARG A 173 -15.71 -15.12 -3.18
CA ARG A 173 -15.03 -15.95 -2.18
C ARG A 173 -14.17 -15.15 -1.21
N GLY A 174 -13.77 -13.94 -1.59
CA GLY A 174 -13.08 -12.99 -0.72
C GLY A 174 -14.02 -12.02 0.00
N PRO A 175 -13.49 -11.12 0.84
CA PRO A 175 -14.27 -10.10 1.51
C PRO A 175 -14.85 -9.05 0.55
N PHE A 176 -14.13 -8.75 -0.52
CA PHE A 176 -14.51 -7.78 -1.54
C PHE A 176 -14.67 -8.49 -2.88
N PHE A 177 -15.74 -8.17 -3.61
CA PHE A 177 -16.02 -8.75 -4.91
C PHE A 177 -16.77 -7.79 -5.84
N VAL A 178 -17.14 -8.25 -7.03
CA VAL A 178 -17.80 -7.44 -8.05
C VAL A 178 -19.25 -7.18 -7.65
N ASN A 179 -19.66 -5.92 -7.72
CA ASN A 179 -21.02 -5.41 -7.50
C ASN A 179 -21.59 -5.67 -6.09
N SER A 180 -20.83 -6.27 -5.19
CA SER A 180 -21.25 -6.51 -3.81
C SER A 180 -20.04 -6.83 -2.93
N GLY A 181 -20.27 -6.91 -1.62
CA GLY A 181 -19.26 -7.23 -0.62
C GLY A 181 -19.80 -8.24 0.38
N LEU A 182 -18.89 -8.84 1.14
CA LEU A 182 -19.23 -9.91 2.06
C LEU A 182 -20.03 -9.38 3.26
N ASN A 183 -21.08 -10.10 3.66
CA ASN A 183 -21.65 -9.93 4.99
C ASN A 183 -20.71 -10.57 6.03
N LEU A 184 -20.17 -9.78 6.95
CA LEU A 184 -19.18 -10.27 7.90
C LEU A 184 -19.74 -11.28 8.93
N ASP A 185 -21.07 -11.40 9.07
CA ASP A 185 -21.72 -12.42 9.88
C ASP A 185 -21.73 -13.81 9.22
N SER A 186 -21.55 -13.89 7.90
CA SER A 186 -21.50 -15.17 7.17
C SER A 186 -20.11 -15.81 7.16
N VAL A 187 -19.11 -15.21 7.82
CA VAL A 187 -17.73 -15.71 7.84
C VAL A 187 -17.60 -16.94 8.74
N GLU A 188 -17.60 -18.13 8.15
CA GLU A 188 -17.61 -19.42 8.87
C GLU A 188 -16.38 -19.64 9.76
N LYS A 189 -15.20 -19.22 9.29
CA LYS A 189 -13.92 -19.37 10.02
C LYS A 189 -13.65 -18.28 11.06
N GLY A 190 -14.62 -17.37 11.27
CA GLY A 190 -14.51 -16.21 12.14
C GLY A 190 -13.82 -14.99 11.52
N ARG A 191 -14.32 -13.80 11.88
CA ARG A 191 -13.86 -12.49 11.37
C ARG A 191 -12.35 -12.24 11.62
N ALA A 192 -11.80 -12.73 12.73
CA ALA A 192 -10.38 -12.55 13.08
C ALA A 192 -9.40 -13.26 12.13
N SER A 193 -9.90 -14.19 11.33
CA SER A 193 -9.14 -14.96 10.34
C SER A 193 -9.38 -14.46 8.92
N LEU A 194 -10.09 -13.36 8.70
CA LEU A 194 -10.37 -12.80 7.37
C LEU A 194 -9.58 -11.51 7.15
N LEU A 195 -8.70 -11.52 6.14
CA LEU A 195 -7.91 -10.37 5.73
C LEU A 195 -8.79 -9.41 4.92
N LEU A 196 -8.90 -8.15 5.35
CA LEU A 196 -9.61 -7.11 4.60
C LEU A 196 -8.66 -6.30 3.72
N MET A 197 -7.54 -5.84 4.28
CA MET A 197 -6.60 -5.00 3.57
C MET A 197 -5.17 -5.29 4.01
N ALA A 198 -4.20 -5.07 3.14
CA ALA A 198 -2.80 -5.11 3.51
C ALA A 198 -1.98 -4.07 2.75
N GLU A 199 -0.76 -3.89 3.21
CA GLU A 199 0.20 -3.03 2.55
C GLU A 199 0.60 -3.55 1.16
N TYR A 200 0.81 -2.60 0.26
CA TYR A 200 1.39 -2.81 -1.05
C TYR A 200 2.37 -1.70 -1.38
N ILE A 201 3.37 -2.00 -2.22
CA ILE A 201 4.35 -1.03 -2.70
C ILE A 201 3.77 -0.30 -3.91
N SER A 202 3.71 1.02 -3.84
CA SER A 202 3.31 1.84 -4.98
C SER A 202 4.53 1.99 -5.88
N GLY A 203 4.44 1.50 -7.12
CA GLY A 203 5.56 1.55 -8.07
C GLY A 203 6.01 2.98 -8.38
N THR A 204 7.00 3.11 -9.25
CA THR A 204 7.49 4.43 -9.71
C THR A 204 6.40 5.26 -10.43
N PRO A 205 6.60 6.55 -10.73
CA PRO A 205 5.59 7.36 -11.43
C PRO A 205 5.14 6.85 -12.81
N THR A 206 5.95 6.01 -13.47
CA THR A 206 5.58 5.39 -14.77
C THR A 206 4.97 4.00 -14.62
N ASP A 207 4.96 3.46 -13.41
CA ASP A 207 4.45 2.14 -13.04
C ASP A 207 3.07 2.28 -12.39
N LEU A 208 2.03 1.69 -12.96
CA LEU A 208 0.63 1.86 -12.53
C LEU A 208 0.27 1.16 -11.21
N ARG A 209 1.18 0.37 -10.63
CA ARG A 209 0.94 -0.32 -9.36
C ARG A 209 0.59 0.64 -8.23
N GLY A 210 -0.37 0.28 -7.39
CA GLY A 210 -0.87 1.19 -6.36
C GLY A 210 -1.87 2.22 -6.88
N GLY A 211 -2.35 2.13 -8.12
CA GLY A 211 -3.39 3.03 -8.61
C GLY A 211 -4.69 2.90 -7.82
N LEU A 212 -5.07 3.95 -7.09
CA LEU A 212 -6.16 3.92 -6.10
C LEU A 212 -7.52 3.57 -6.70
N TRP A 213 -7.80 4.02 -7.92
CA TRP A 213 -9.13 3.90 -8.54
C TRP A 213 -9.25 2.72 -9.50
N GLY A 214 -8.12 2.08 -9.83
CA GLY A 214 -8.10 0.94 -10.75
C GLY A 214 -8.51 -0.34 -10.07
N ASP A 215 -9.36 -1.10 -10.74
CA ASP A 215 -9.97 -2.36 -10.33
C ASP A 215 -9.20 -3.58 -10.86
N GLU A 216 -7.91 -3.41 -11.15
CA GLU A 216 -6.99 -4.45 -11.58
C GLU A 216 -6.07 -4.94 -10.45
N ALA A 217 -5.56 -6.18 -10.58
CA ALA A 217 -4.54 -6.72 -9.70
C ALA A 217 -3.34 -5.78 -9.62
N GLY A 218 -2.94 -5.41 -8.39
CA GLY A 218 -1.80 -4.53 -8.16
C GLY A 218 -2.11 -3.06 -8.32
N MET A 219 -3.35 -2.68 -8.66
CA MET A 219 -3.85 -1.29 -8.58
C MET A 219 -4.52 -1.02 -7.25
N SER A 220 -5.75 -1.50 -7.03
CA SER A 220 -6.42 -1.43 -5.70
C SER A 220 -6.78 -2.81 -5.13
N LEU A 221 -6.49 -3.86 -5.90
CA LEU A 221 -6.76 -5.27 -5.56
C LEU A 221 -5.45 -5.95 -5.14
N LEU A 222 -5.48 -6.63 -4.00
CA LEU A 222 -4.45 -7.59 -3.60
C LEU A 222 -5.01 -8.99 -3.41
N PHE A 223 -4.10 -9.96 -3.37
CA PHE A 223 -4.44 -11.38 -3.26
C PHE A 223 -3.56 -12.12 -2.26
N THR A 224 -4.01 -13.32 -1.88
CA THR A 224 -3.34 -14.17 -0.88
C THR A 224 -2.72 -15.45 -1.42
N SER A 225 -2.67 -15.66 -2.74
CA SER A 225 -1.95 -16.81 -3.32
C SER A 225 -0.45 -16.79 -3.03
N LEU A 226 0.13 -15.59 -2.88
CA LEU A 226 1.54 -15.36 -2.60
C LEU A 226 1.68 -14.76 -1.19
N THR A 227 2.64 -15.28 -0.42
CA THR A 227 2.95 -14.77 0.92
C THR A 227 3.47 -13.32 0.87
N PRO A 228 3.43 -12.59 2.00
CA PRO A 228 3.93 -11.22 2.06
C PRO A 228 5.38 -11.09 1.59
N ASN A 229 5.64 -10.07 0.77
CA ASN A 229 6.95 -9.80 0.16
C ASN A 229 7.54 -11.02 -0.58
N SER A 230 6.71 -11.84 -1.21
CA SER A 230 7.15 -12.98 -2.01
C SER A 230 8.15 -12.55 -3.08
N THR A 231 9.19 -13.36 -3.28
CA THR A 231 10.14 -13.19 -4.39
C THR A 231 9.55 -13.64 -5.72
N GLN A 232 8.43 -14.35 -5.70
CA GLN A 232 7.69 -14.68 -6.91
C GLN A 232 7.10 -13.40 -7.54
N PRO A 233 7.08 -13.32 -8.88
CA PRO A 233 6.54 -12.16 -9.57
C PRO A 233 5.03 -12.05 -9.36
N ASP A 234 4.56 -10.82 -9.24
CA ASP A 234 3.14 -10.54 -9.40
C ASP A 234 2.72 -10.80 -10.85
N LEU A 235 1.60 -11.48 -11.05
CA LEU A 235 0.98 -11.69 -12.35
C LEU A 235 0.01 -10.53 -12.59
N LEU A 236 0.41 -9.61 -13.47
CA LEU A 236 -0.30 -8.35 -13.70
C LEU A 236 -0.92 -8.32 -15.09
N TYR A 237 -2.04 -7.61 -15.21
CA TYR A 237 -2.71 -7.36 -16.48
C TYR A 237 -1.69 -6.93 -17.54
N PRO A 238 -1.73 -7.48 -18.79
CA PRO A 238 -0.77 -7.17 -19.85
C PRO A 238 -0.89 -5.73 -20.37
N ASN A 239 -0.43 -4.80 -19.54
CA ASN A 239 -0.31 -3.38 -19.79
C ASN A 239 1.16 -3.00 -19.56
N PRO A 240 1.83 -2.41 -20.55
CA PRO A 240 3.26 -2.10 -20.47
C PRO A 240 3.63 -1.11 -19.37
N ARG A 241 2.66 -0.34 -18.83
CA ARG A 241 2.87 0.53 -17.66
C ARG A 241 2.55 -0.16 -16.33
N LEU A 242 1.90 -1.33 -16.32
CA LEU A 242 1.64 -2.12 -15.10
C LEU A 242 2.71 -3.20 -14.92
N CYS A 243 3.03 -3.92 -16.00
CA CYS A 243 4.18 -4.79 -16.08
C CYS A 243 4.79 -4.78 -17.48
N ASP A 244 6.09 -4.49 -17.55
CA ASP A 244 6.93 -4.77 -18.70
C ASP A 244 8.12 -5.61 -18.20
N PRO A 245 8.14 -6.93 -18.50
CA PRO A 245 9.18 -7.83 -18.02
C PRO A 245 10.61 -7.41 -18.41
N GLN A 246 10.77 -6.62 -19.48
CA GLN A 246 12.05 -6.15 -19.99
C GLN A 246 12.45 -4.79 -19.42
N ASN A 247 11.51 -4.05 -18.82
CA ASN A 247 11.76 -2.73 -18.27
C ASN A 247 12.12 -2.83 -16.77
N PRO A 248 13.35 -2.49 -16.36
CA PRO A 248 13.79 -2.57 -14.96
C PRO A 248 13.08 -1.58 -14.04
N VAL A 249 12.35 -0.61 -14.58
CA VAL A 249 11.49 0.30 -13.80
C VAL A 249 10.22 -0.40 -13.35
N HIS A 250 9.64 -1.28 -14.18
CA HIS A 250 8.39 -1.99 -13.90
C HIS A 250 8.66 -3.38 -13.31
N ASN A 251 9.56 -4.15 -13.90
CA ASN A 251 10.03 -5.41 -13.34
C ASN A 251 11.29 -5.18 -12.52
N ASN A 252 11.13 -4.92 -11.22
CA ASN A 252 12.23 -4.57 -10.32
C ASN A 252 12.33 -5.51 -9.10
N PRO A 253 12.87 -6.72 -9.25
CA PRO A 253 12.99 -7.66 -8.14
C PRO A 253 13.85 -7.15 -6.97
N SER A 254 14.89 -6.35 -7.23
CA SER A 254 15.75 -5.80 -6.17
C SER A 254 15.02 -4.78 -5.30
N ALA A 255 14.01 -4.11 -5.86
CA ALA A 255 13.10 -3.25 -5.12
C ALA A 255 11.83 -4.00 -4.65
N ASN A 256 11.84 -5.34 -4.52
CA ASN A 256 10.68 -6.14 -4.10
C ASN A 256 9.42 -5.89 -4.96
N MET A 257 9.65 -5.70 -6.25
CA MET A 257 8.64 -5.38 -7.25
C MET A 257 8.76 -6.27 -8.50
N PRO A 258 9.00 -7.60 -8.38
CA PRO A 258 9.05 -8.49 -9.53
C PRO A 258 7.66 -8.57 -10.19
N CYS A 259 7.61 -8.58 -11.52
CA CYS A 259 6.36 -8.76 -12.24
C CYS A 259 6.52 -9.69 -13.44
N ALA A 260 5.42 -10.34 -13.81
CA ALA A 260 5.27 -11.09 -15.03
C ALA A 260 3.88 -10.81 -15.63
N LEU A 261 3.75 -11.09 -16.94
CA LEU A 261 2.48 -10.90 -17.62
C LEU A 261 1.48 -11.97 -17.16
N GLY A 262 0.39 -11.51 -16.59
CA GLY A 262 -0.81 -12.29 -16.37
C GLY A 262 -1.66 -12.39 -17.63
N ASP A 263 -2.90 -12.85 -17.47
CA ASP A 263 -3.88 -12.95 -18.56
C ASP A 263 -4.91 -11.81 -18.55
N GLY A 264 -4.80 -10.91 -17.56
CA GLY A 264 -5.78 -9.84 -17.36
C GLY A 264 -7.11 -10.35 -16.82
N TYR A 265 -7.15 -11.59 -16.34
CA TYR A 265 -8.35 -12.33 -16.03
C TYR A 265 -8.18 -13.09 -14.72
N ILE A 266 -8.18 -14.42 -14.76
CA ILE A 266 -8.25 -15.32 -13.61
C ILE A 266 -6.89 -15.48 -12.95
N ARG A 267 -5.82 -15.47 -13.74
CA ARG A 267 -4.49 -15.83 -13.28
C ARG A 267 -3.75 -14.66 -12.66
N ASP A 268 -4.26 -13.46 -12.87
CA ASP A 268 -3.72 -12.25 -12.27
C ASP A 268 -3.77 -12.35 -10.74
N THR A 269 -2.63 -12.04 -10.12
CA THR A 269 -2.45 -12.13 -8.68
C THR A 269 -1.27 -11.28 -8.25
N VAL A 270 -1.39 -10.63 -7.11
CA VAL A 270 -0.32 -9.82 -6.51
C VAL A 270 -0.19 -10.16 -5.04
N ALA A 271 1.05 -10.23 -4.56
CA ALA A 271 1.33 -10.41 -3.14
C ALA A 271 1.06 -9.13 -2.35
N ALA A 272 0.79 -9.25 -1.05
CA ALA A 272 0.98 -8.10 -0.15
C ALA A 272 2.47 -7.74 -0.09
N ARG A 273 2.82 -6.45 -0.17
CA ARG A 273 4.21 -5.98 -0.26
C ARG A 273 4.43 -4.72 0.58
N SER A 274 5.53 -4.65 1.31
CA SER A 274 5.88 -3.51 2.15
C SER A 274 7.38 -3.29 2.19
N ARG A 275 7.79 -2.05 2.50
CA ARG A 275 9.19 -1.71 2.80
C ARG A 275 9.58 -2.00 4.24
N HIS A 276 8.62 -2.34 5.09
CA HIS A 276 8.91 -2.76 6.45
C HIS A 276 9.68 -4.08 6.49
N ALA A 277 10.66 -4.14 7.38
CA ALA A 277 11.52 -5.31 7.49
C ALA A 277 10.72 -6.55 7.97
N GLY A 278 10.77 -7.62 7.17
CA GLY A 278 10.31 -8.96 7.56
C GLY A 278 8.81 -9.22 7.46
N GLY A 279 8.01 -8.28 6.95
CA GLY A 279 6.55 -8.47 6.89
C GLY A 279 5.78 -7.31 6.28
N VAL A 280 4.45 -7.37 6.43
CA VAL A 280 3.49 -6.34 6.00
C VAL A 280 2.54 -6.05 7.16
N ASN A 281 2.05 -4.82 7.27
CA ASN A 281 0.87 -4.55 8.09
C ASN A 281 -0.40 -4.98 7.35
N ALA A 282 -1.29 -5.66 8.07
CA ALA A 282 -2.53 -6.22 7.56
C ALA A 282 -3.69 -5.88 8.52
N LEU A 283 -4.84 -5.54 7.94
CA LEU A 283 -6.11 -5.31 8.62
C LEU A 283 -7.00 -6.53 8.48
N PHE A 284 -7.48 -7.06 9.61
CA PHE A 284 -8.42 -8.17 9.67
C PHE A 284 -9.85 -7.70 9.94
N ALA A 285 -10.84 -8.55 9.66
CA ALA A 285 -12.25 -8.18 9.73
C ALA A 285 -12.80 -7.98 11.15
N ASP A 286 -12.04 -8.37 12.17
CA ASP A 286 -12.27 -8.03 13.58
C ASP A 286 -11.75 -6.63 13.95
N GLY A 287 -11.19 -5.89 13.00
CA GLY A 287 -10.59 -4.56 13.20
C GLY A 287 -9.15 -4.59 13.72
N ARG A 288 -8.56 -5.78 13.90
CA ARG A 288 -7.19 -5.93 14.36
C ARG A 288 -6.20 -5.60 13.26
N ILE A 289 -5.19 -4.80 13.61
CA ILE A 289 -3.99 -4.62 12.79
C ILE A 289 -2.92 -5.58 13.26
N GLN A 290 -2.44 -6.43 12.36
CA GLN A 290 -1.37 -7.38 12.64
C GLN A 290 -0.23 -7.19 11.64
N PHE A 291 1.00 -7.22 12.15
CA PHE A 291 2.18 -7.36 11.30
C PHE A 291 2.37 -8.84 10.95
N VAL A 292 2.18 -9.18 9.68
CA VAL A 292 2.29 -10.56 9.18
C VAL A 292 3.68 -10.77 8.59
N SER A 293 4.35 -11.82 9.06
CA SER A 293 5.71 -12.17 8.63
C SER A 293 5.74 -12.66 7.18
N ASN A 294 6.84 -12.39 6.47
CA ASN A 294 7.12 -12.99 5.16
C ASN A 294 7.21 -14.53 5.21
N ARG A 295 7.41 -15.08 6.42
CA ARG A 295 7.50 -16.53 6.70
C ARG A 295 6.20 -17.12 7.24
N VAL A 296 5.07 -16.42 7.10
CA VAL A 296 3.75 -17.00 7.40
C VAL A 296 3.57 -18.28 6.59
N ASP A 297 2.90 -19.26 7.19
CA ASP A 297 2.52 -20.48 6.48
C ASP A 297 1.69 -20.12 5.22
N PRO A 298 2.06 -20.59 4.02
CA PRO A 298 1.36 -20.23 2.79
C PRO A 298 -0.11 -20.65 2.77
N GLU A 299 -0.46 -21.80 3.36
CA GLU A 299 -1.85 -22.25 3.43
C GLU A 299 -2.66 -21.36 4.37
N LEU A 300 -2.10 -21.01 5.53
CA LEU A 300 -2.73 -20.06 6.44
C LEU A 300 -2.96 -18.68 5.80
N TRP A 301 -1.96 -18.16 5.07
CA TRP A 301 -2.07 -16.88 4.38
C TRP A 301 -3.11 -16.92 3.27
N HIS A 302 -3.10 -17.99 2.47
CA HIS A 302 -4.12 -18.26 1.46
C HIS A 302 -5.52 -18.25 2.08
N ASP A 303 -5.69 -19.03 3.16
CA ASP A 303 -6.94 -19.15 3.89
C ASP A 303 -7.41 -17.80 4.41
N TYR A 304 -6.52 -16.89 4.86
CA TYR A 304 -6.91 -15.55 5.30
C TYR A 304 -7.70 -14.75 4.25
N GLY A 305 -7.48 -15.00 2.95
CA GLY A 305 -8.22 -14.34 1.87
C GLY A 305 -9.65 -14.87 1.64
N LEU A 306 -9.98 -16.08 2.09
CA LEU A 306 -11.27 -16.73 1.81
C LEU A 306 -12.32 -16.45 2.89
N ALA A 307 -13.59 -16.28 2.55
CA ALA A 307 -14.69 -16.10 3.49
C ALA A 307 -15.12 -17.41 4.18
N SER A 308 -15.05 -18.52 3.44
CA SER A 308 -15.36 -19.88 3.91
C SER A 308 -14.17 -20.82 3.65
N PRO A 309 -13.92 -21.81 4.53
CA PRO A 309 -12.93 -22.87 4.33
C PRO A 309 -13.27 -23.86 3.21
N SER A 310 -14.43 -23.75 2.54
CA SER A 310 -14.75 -24.56 1.36
C SER A 310 -13.79 -24.21 0.20
N ARG A 311 -12.67 -24.96 0.16
CA ARG A 311 -11.61 -24.86 -0.85
C ARG A 311 -12.17 -24.96 -2.26
N PHE A 312 -11.58 -24.21 -3.18
CA PHE A 312 -11.53 -24.62 -4.58
C PHE A 312 -10.94 -26.03 -4.66
N GLN A 313 -11.72 -26.99 -5.16
CA GLN A 313 -11.15 -28.28 -5.55
C GLN A 313 -10.42 -28.09 -6.88
N PRO A 314 -9.17 -28.57 -7.02
CA PRO A 314 -8.48 -28.56 -8.31
C PRO A 314 -9.36 -29.27 -9.36
N GLY A 315 -9.93 -28.52 -10.31
CA GLY A 315 -10.85 -29.03 -11.32
C GLY A 315 -12.28 -28.46 -11.27
N GLU A 316 -12.63 -27.61 -10.30
CA GLU A 316 -13.78 -26.73 -10.46
C GLU A 316 -13.54 -25.79 -11.65
N ASN A 317 -14.49 -25.73 -12.59
CA ASN A 317 -14.36 -24.88 -13.76
C ASN A 317 -14.31 -23.41 -13.32
N VAL A 318 -13.17 -22.77 -13.52
CA VAL A 318 -13.07 -21.34 -13.36
C VAL A 318 -13.91 -20.66 -14.45
N PRO A 319 -14.80 -19.71 -14.12
CA PRO A 319 -15.67 -19.07 -15.09
C PRO A 319 -14.87 -18.34 -16.17
N THR A 320 -15.11 -18.68 -17.44
CA THR A 320 -14.59 -17.95 -18.60
C THR A 320 -15.17 -16.53 -18.68
N THR A 321 -14.50 -15.60 -19.38
CA THR A 321 -15.01 -14.22 -19.60
C THR A 321 -16.46 -14.16 -20.10
N ALA A 322 -16.86 -15.12 -20.93
CA ALA A 322 -18.23 -15.21 -21.42
C ALA A 322 -19.23 -15.70 -20.36
N GLU A 323 -18.78 -16.48 -19.38
CA GLU A 323 -19.57 -16.90 -18.21
C GLU A 323 -19.64 -15.76 -17.18
N VAL A 324 -18.54 -15.05 -16.96
CA VAL A 324 -18.48 -13.82 -16.16
C VAL A 324 -19.50 -12.79 -16.65
N ASN A 325 -19.44 -12.43 -17.93
CA ASN A 325 -20.38 -11.46 -18.50
C ASN A 325 -21.84 -11.95 -18.42
N ARG A 326 -22.08 -13.27 -18.48
CA ARG A 326 -23.42 -13.85 -18.26
C ARG A 326 -23.87 -13.77 -16.80
N GLN A 327 -22.95 -13.79 -15.83
CA GLN A 327 -23.26 -13.66 -14.40
C GLN A 327 -23.52 -12.20 -13.97
N LEU A 328 -22.97 -11.21 -14.68
CA LEU A 328 -23.19 -9.77 -14.40
C LEU A 328 -24.54 -9.24 -14.91
N ILE A 329 -25.09 -9.84 -15.98
CA ILE A 329 -26.36 -9.41 -16.59
C ILE A 329 -27.59 -9.60 -15.66
N PRO A 330 -27.74 -10.72 -14.91
CA PRO A 330 -28.86 -10.90 -13.97
C PRO A 330 -28.82 -9.99 -12.76
N THR A 331 -27.64 -9.67 -12.22
CA THR A 331 -27.48 -8.91 -10.96
C THR A 331 -27.96 -7.47 -11.10
N LEU A 332 -27.72 -6.83 -12.25
CA LEU A 332 -28.17 -5.45 -12.50
C LEU A 332 -29.69 -5.33 -12.77
N ALA A 333 -30.35 -6.43 -13.16
CA ALA A 333 -31.81 -6.44 -13.38
C ALA A 333 -32.61 -6.52 -12.07
N ALA A 334 -31.96 -6.92 -10.96
CA ALA A 334 -32.56 -6.92 -9.63
C ALA A 334 -32.49 -5.53 -8.97
N GLU A 335 -31.39 -4.79 -9.17
CA GLU A 335 -31.21 -3.43 -8.60
C GLU A 335 -31.98 -2.33 -9.34
N SER A 336 -32.51 -2.59 -10.55
CA SER A 336 -33.36 -1.63 -11.27
C SER A 336 -34.85 -1.73 -10.91
N ARG A 337 -35.21 -2.42 -9.82
CA ARG A 337 -36.60 -2.63 -9.35
C ARG A 337 -36.86 -2.14 -7.92
N GLU A 338 -35.97 -1.34 -7.35
CA GLU A 338 -36.22 -0.54 -6.14
C GLU A 338 -35.99 0.95 -6.46
#